data_AF-A0A7V2N2R9-F1
#
_entry.id   AF-A0A7V2N2R9-F1
#
_cell.length_a   1.000
_cell.length_b   1.000
_cell.length_c   1.000
_cell.angle_alpha   90.00
_cell.angle_beta   90.00
_cell.angle_gamma   90.00
#
_symmetry.space_group_name_H-M   'P 1'
#
loop_
_entity.id
_entity.type
_entity.pdbx_description
1 polymer ?
#
loop_
_entity_poly.entity_id
_entity_poly.type
_entity_poly.pdbx_seq_one_letter_code
_entity_poly.pdbx_strand_id
1 'polypeptide(L)'
;MAKRIVCVGLGILVMGMTTSCTGPGRFTGAQGEVKLMTLDPGHFHAALVQKVMYDQVAPTVHVYAPPGSDVEDHLQRIEGFNTRSENPTHWQEVVHARGDFLEQMLAERPGNVVIISGNNRRKTEYIKACAAAGLHQL
;
A
#
# COMPACT_ATOMS: atom_id res chain seq x y z
N MET A 1 0.30 65.32 42.31
CA MET A 1 0.64 64.82 40.96
C MET A 1 1.00 63.35 41.06
N ALA A 2 0.49 62.54 40.11
CA ALA A 2 0.79 61.12 39.84
C ALA A 2 0.39 60.07 40.92
N LYS A 3 -0.15 58.89 40.60
CA LYS A 3 -0.76 58.29 39.39
C LYS A 3 -1.52 57.06 39.92
N ARG A 4 -2.80 56.88 39.57
CA ARG A 4 -3.55 55.64 39.86
C ARG A 4 -3.09 54.57 38.87
N ILE A 5 -2.60 53.43 39.37
CA ILE A 5 -2.38 52.22 38.58
C ILE A 5 -3.54 51.27 38.88
N VAL A 6 -4.40 51.09 37.89
CA VAL A 6 -5.41 50.04 37.85
C VAL A 6 -4.78 48.89 37.08
N CYS A 7 -4.51 47.76 37.73
CA CYS A 7 -4.17 46.51 37.06
C CYS A 7 -5.45 45.80 36.67
N VAL A 8 -5.86 45.91 35.39
CA VAL A 8 -6.81 44.99 34.77
C VAL A 8 -6.02 43.76 34.35
N GLY A 9 -6.17 42.66 35.09
CA GLY A 9 -5.63 41.37 34.68
C GLY A 9 -6.48 40.78 33.56
N LEU A 10 -6.03 40.92 32.32
CA LEU A 10 -6.61 40.23 31.17
C LEU A 10 -6.08 38.79 31.17
N GLY A 11 -6.88 37.85 31.69
CA GLY A 11 -6.60 36.42 31.60
C GLY A 11 -6.72 35.96 30.15
N ILE A 12 -5.58 35.77 29.48
CA ILE A 12 -5.53 35.16 28.15
C ILE A 12 -5.72 33.64 28.32
N LEU A 13 -6.92 33.17 27.98
CA LEU A 13 -7.20 31.74 27.80
C LEU A 13 -6.50 31.27 26.51
N VAL A 14 -5.33 30.65 26.66
CA VAL A 14 -4.66 29.96 25.55
C VAL A 14 -5.45 28.68 25.27
N MET A 15 -6.40 28.77 24.34
CA MET A 15 -7.15 27.63 23.82
C MET A 15 -6.18 26.80 22.98
N GLY A 16 -5.67 25.71 23.56
CA GLY A 16 -4.81 24.76 22.88
C GLY A 16 -5.52 24.20 21.66
N MET A 17 -5.07 24.62 20.47
CA MET A 17 -5.47 24.00 19.22
C MET A 17 -4.96 22.56 19.23
N THR A 18 -5.87 21.61 19.45
CA THR A 18 -5.59 20.20 19.21
C THR A 18 -5.44 20.02 17.71
N THR A 19 -4.20 20.10 17.22
CA THR A 19 -3.84 19.67 15.88
C THR A 19 -4.15 18.17 15.78
N SER A 20 -5.35 17.85 15.30
CA SER A 20 -5.70 16.51 14.86
C SER A 20 -4.77 16.17 13.71
N CYS A 21 -3.93 15.14 13.90
CA CYS A 21 -3.15 14.58 12.83
C CYS A 21 -4.11 13.96 11.81
N THR A 22 -4.44 14.70 10.75
CA THR A 22 -5.02 14.12 9.54
C THR A 22 -3.93 13.28 8.87
N GLY A 23 -3.82 12.02 9.30
CA GLY A 23 -3.04 11.00 8.62
C GLY A 23 -3.61 10.70 7.23
N PRO A 24 -2.85 9.98 6.38
CA PRO A 24 -3.34 9.54 5.07
C PRO A 24 -4.68 8.79 5.22
N GLY A 25 -5.54 8.95 4.20
CA GLY A 25 -6.97 8.65 4.22
C GLY A 25 -7.33 7.38 5.00
N ARG A 26 -8.15 7.55 6.04
CA ARG A 26 -8.67 6.45 6.84
C ARG A 26 -9.46 5.49 5.94
N PHE A 27 -9.11 4.19 5.98
CA PHE A 27 -9.84 3.14 5.27
C PHE A 27 -11.34 3.21 5.59
N THR A 28 -12.15 3.37 4.55
CA THR A 28 -13.61 3.53 4.64
C THR A 28 -14.38 2.23 4.38
N GLY A 29 -13.73 1.24 3.76
CA GLY A 29 -14.36 0.02 3.29
C GLY A 29 -15.12 0.19 1.97
N ALA A 30 -14.86 1.28 1.23
CA ALA A 30 -15.50 1.53 -0.05
C ALA A 30 -15.04 0.54 -1.12
N GLN A 31 -15.87 0.32 -2.13
CA GLN A 31 -15.56 -0.57 -3.25
C GLN A 31 -14.30 -0.09 -3.99
N GLY A 32 -13.34 -0.98 -4.21
CA GLY A 32 -12.09 -0.71 -4.91
C GLY A 32 -11.15 0.27 -4.21
N GLU A 33 -11.35 0.55 -2.91
CA GLU A 33 -10.49 1.45 -2.13
C GLU A 33 -9.06 0.93 -2.00
N VAL A 34 -8.88 -0.39 -1.91
CA VAL A 34 -7.57 -1.05 -1.86
C VAL A 34 -7.09 -1.34 -3.28
N LYS A 35 -5.91 -0.84 -3.62
CA LYS A 35 -5.23 -1.07 -4.89
C LYS A 35 -3.91 -1.76 -4.62
N LEU A 36 -3.82 -3.01 -5.04
CA LEU A 36 -2.69 -3.87 -4.74
C LEU A 36 -1.53 -3.63 -5.72
N MET A 37 -0.33 -3.71 -5.17
CA MET A 37 0.91 -3.85 -5.91
C MET A 37 1.64 -5.09 -5.37
N THR A 38 2.11 -5.97 -6.25
CA THR A 38 2.91 -7.13 -5.85
C THR A 38 4.38 -6.84 -6.15
N LEU A 39 5.23 -6.88 -5.12
CA LEU A 39 6.66 -6.58 -5.24
C LEU A 39 7.49 -7.85 -5.10
N ASP A 40 8.29 -8.15 -6.13
CA ASP A 40 9.26 -9.25 -6.18
C ASP A 40 8.67 -10.58 -5.64
N PRO A 41 7.54 -11.06 -6.19
CA PRO A 41 6.90 -12.27 -5.72
C PRO A 41 7.82 -13.45 -5.97
N GLY A 42 8.10 -14.25 -4.95
CA GLY A 42 8.97 -15.42 -5.03
C GLY A 42 8.52 -16.59 -4.16
N HIS A 43 7.38 -16.46 -3.48
CA HIS A 43 6.74 -17.55 -2.74
C HIS A 43 5.24 -17.60 -3.05
N PHE A 44 4.64 -18.78 -2.91
CA PHE A 44 3.22 -19.01 -3.17
C PHE A 44 2.28 -18.09 -2.38
N HIS A 45 2.70 -17.62 -1.19
CA HIS A 45 1.91 -16.71 -0.37
C HIS A 45 1.60 -15.37 -1.06
N ALA A 46 2.44 -14.89 -1.99
CA ALA A 46 2.17 -13.68 -2.75
C ALA A 46 0.86 -13.80 -3.55
N ALA A 47 0.63 -14.97 -4.16
CA ALA A 47 -0.59 -15.22 -4.92
C ALA A 47 -1.80 -15.48 -4.01
N LEU A 48 -1.61 -16.07 -2.81
CA LEU A 48 -2.73 -16.43 -1.94
C LEU A 48 -3.56 -15.24 -1.44
N VAL A 49 -2.97 -14.04 -1.38
CA VAL A 49 -3.71 -12.80 -1.09
C VAL A 49 -4.85 -12.58 -2.10
N GLN A 50 -4.63 -13.02 -3.34
CA GLN A 50 -5.54 -12.91 -4.47
C GLN A 50 -6.38 -14.18 -4.70
N LYS A 51 -6.41 -15.14 -3.76
CA LYS A 51 -7.16 -16.41 -3.96
C LYS A 51 -8.67 -16.20 -4.11
N VAL A 52 -9.22 -15.12 -3.58
CA VAL A 52 -10.63 -14.71 -3.65
C VAL A 52 -10.72 -13.20 -3.88
N MET A 53 -11.82 -12.73 -4.46
CA MET A 53 -12.10 -11.30 -4.66
C MET A 53 -12.80 -10.72 -3.43
N TYR A 54 -12.50 -9.47 -3.11
CA TYR A 54 -13.23 -8.65 -2.13
C TYR A 54 -13.67 -7.36 -2.81
N ASP A 55 -14.89 -6.88 -2.55
CA ASP A 55 -15.41 -5.66 -3.19
C ASP A 55 -14.53 -4.44 -2.92
N GLN A 56 -13.87 -4.40 -1.76
CA GLN A 56 -12.97 -3.31 -1.36
C GLN A 56 -11.66 -3.31 -2.13
N VAL A 57 -11.32 -4.39 -2.86
CA VAL A 57 -10.06 -4.52 -3.59
C VAL A 57 -10.30 -4.34 -5.08
N ALA A 58 -9.61 -3.38 -5.69
CA ALA A 58 -9.68 -3.15 -7.12
C ALA A 58 -9.13 -4.36 -7.90
N PRO A 59 -9.76 -4.76 -9.03
CA PRO A 59 -9.37 -5.96 -9.76
C PRO A 59 -8.03 -5.84 -10.49
N THR A 60 -7.54 -4.62 -10.73
CA THR A 60 -6.24 -4.39 -11.36
C THR A 60 -5.13 -4.42 -10.31
N VAL A 61 -4.14 -5.28 -10.54
CA VAL A 61 -2.97 -5.44 -9.66
C VAL A 61 -1.72 -5.21 -10.47
N HIS A 62 -0.82 -4.37 -9.96
CA HIS A 62 0.46 -4.10 -10.62
C HIS A 62 1.57 -4.95 -10.03
N VAL A 63 2.30 -5.68 -10.87
CA VAL A 63 3.41 -6.54 -10.45
C VAL A 63 4.73 -5.89 -10.83
N TYR A 64 5.60 -5.67 -9.86
CA TYR A 64 6.95 -5.14 -10.06
C TYR A 64 7.95 -6.19 -9.61
N ALA A 65 8.75 -6.71 -10.55
CA ALA A 65 9.66 -7.81 -10.27
C ALA A 65 10.87 -7.80 -11.23
N PRO A 66 12.01 -8.41 -10.85
CA PRO A 66 12.99 -8.82 -11.84
C PRO A 66 12.38 -9.87 -12.78
N PRO A 67 12.80 -9.94 -14.07
CA PRO A 67 12.40 -11.02 -14.95
C PRO A 67 12.93 -12.37 -14.44
N GLY A 68 12.10 -13.41 -14.46
CA GLY A 68 12.50 -14.76 -14.06
C GLY A 68 11.34 -15.67 -13.67
N SER A 69 11.66 -16.91 -13.31
CA SER A 69 10.68 -17.95 -12.98
C SER A 69 9.75 -17.54 -11.84
N ASP A 70 10.24 -16.77 -10.86
CA ASP A 70 9.47 -16.40 -9.67
C ASP A 70 8.21 -15.58 -10.02
N VAL A 71 8.33 -14.60 -10.94
CA VAL A 71 7.18 -13.82 -11.42
C VAL A 71 6.29 -14.64 -12.35
N GLU A 72 6.87 -15.50 -13.19
CA GLU A 72 6.09 -16.40 -14.06
C GLU A 72 5.21 -17.36 -13.23
N ASP A 73 5.79 -17.94 -12.19
CA ASP A 73 5.13 -18.80 -11.22
C ASP A 73 3.99 -18.08 -10.49
N HIS A 74 4.21 -16.83 -10.09
CA HIS A 74 3.17 -16.00 -9.49
C HIS A 74 2.00 -15.80 -10.45
N LEU A 75 2.27 -15.38 -11.68
CA LEU A 75 1.24 -15.13 -12.70
C LEU A 75 0.47 -16.40 -13.05
N GLN A 76 1.14 -17.56 -13.13
CA GLN A 76 0.47 -18.84 -13.36
C GLN A 76 -0.52 -19.19 -12.24
N ARG A 77 -0.19 -18.87 -10.98
CA ARG A 77 -1.10 -19.09 -9.85
C ARG A 77 -2.31 -18.17 -9.91
N ILE A 78 -2.11 -16.89 -10.25
CA ILE A 78 -3.21 -15.93 -10.45
C ILE A 78 -4.13 -16.40 -11.59
N GLU A 79 -3.56 -16.82 -12.71
CA GLU A 79 -4.33 -17.36 -13.83
C GLU A 79 -5.12 -18.61 -13.43
N GLY A 80 -4.53 -19.49 -12.61
CA GLY A 80 -5.22 -20.63 -12.04
C GLY A 80 -6.41 -20.23 -11.16
N PHE A 81 -6.35 -19.10 -10.44
CA PHE A 81 -7.51 -18.59 -9.70
C PHE A 81 -8.55 -17.97 -10.64
N ASN A 82 -8.13 -17.31 -11.71
CA ASN A 82 -9.04 -16.69 -12.67
C ASN A 82 -9.81 -17.72 -13.51
N THR A 83 -9.22 -18.88 -13.76
CA THR A 83 -9.76 -19.90 -14.69
C THR A 83 -10.38 -21.13 -14.01
N ARG A 84 -10.33 -21.22 -12.67
CA ARG A 84 -10.92 -22.35 -11.94
C ARG A 84 -12.45 -22.39 -12.14
N SER A 85 -13.01 -23.59 -12.09
CA SER A 85 -14.45 -23.82 -12.26
C SER A 85 -15.29 -23.28 -11.11
N GLU A 86 -14.79 -23.38 -9.87
CA GLU A 86 -15.50 -22.98 -8.67
C GLU A 86 -15.06 -21.59 -8.21
N ASN A 87 -15.99 -20.63 -8.22
CA ASN A 87 -15.75 -19.25 -7.80
C ASN A 87 -14.50 -18.62 -8.44
N PRO A 88 -14.42 -18.52 -9.79
CA PRO A 88 -13.27 -17.91 -10.46
C PRO A 88 -13.04 -16.46 -9.99
N THR A 89 -11.78 -16.05 -9.93
CA THR A 89 -11.42 -14.63 -9.75
C THR A 89 -11.33 -13.92 -11.10
N HIS A 90 -11.15 -12.60 -11.10
CA HIS A 90 -11.04 -11.80 -12.32
C HIS A 90 -9.94 -10.73 -12.19
N TRP A 91 -8.79 -11.13 -11.65
CA TRP A 91 -7.64 -10.24 -11.47
C TRP A 91 -7.02 -9.86 -12.81
N GLN A 92 -6.63 -8.60 -12.93
CA GLN A 92 -5.99 -8.02 -14.11
C GLN A 92 -4.56 -7.63 -13.74
N GLU A 93 -3.62 -8.54 -14.00
CA GLU A 93 -2.20 -8.35 -13.68
C GLU A 93 -1.52 -7.45 -14.72
N VAL A 94 -1.02 -6.30 -14.28
CA VAL A 94 -0.20 -5.38 -15.09
C VAL A 94 1.26 -5.56 -14.69
N VAL A 95 2.05 -6.18 -15.56
CA VAL A 95 3.38 -6.69 -15.22
C VAL A 95 4.50 -5.76 -15.68
N HIS A 96 5.36 -5.39 -14.73
CA HIS A 96 6.58 -4.61 -14.89
C HIS A 96 7.80 -5.46 -14.52
N ALA A 97 8.20 -6.33 -15.45
CA ALA A 97 9.34 -7.23 -15.27
C ALA A 97 10.65 -6.56 -15.72
N ARG A 98 11.34 -5.83 -14.83
CA ARG A 98 12.55 -5.04 -15.14
C ARG A 98 13.60 -5.12 -14.03
N GLY A 99 14.84 -4.73 -14.33
CA GLY A 99 15.94 -4.74 -13.36
C GLY A 99 15.82 -3.66 -12.27
N ASP A 100 15.17 -2.54 -12.59
CA ASP A 100 14.91 -1.35 -11.76
C ASP A 100 13.48 -1.33 -11.19
N PHE A 101 12.90 -2.51 -10.97
CA PHE A 101 11.50 -2.69 -10.60
C PHE A 101 11.10 -1.96 -9.30
N LEU A 102 11.99 -1.89 -8.31
CA LEU A 102 11.71 -1.24 -7.03
C LEU A 102 11.63 0.27 -7.21
N GLU A 103 12.61 0.85 -7.91
CA GLU A 103 12.67 2.27 -8.24
C GLU A 103 11.44 2.68 -9.06
N GLN A 104 11.07 1.88 -10.07
CA GLN A 104 9.89 2.11 -10.89
C GLN A 104 8.60 2.08 -10.06
N MET A 105 8.40 1.07 -9.21
CA MET A 105 7.22 0.98 -8.33
C MET A 105 7.10 2.22 -7.43
N LEU A 106 8.21 2.63 -6.82
CA LEU A 106 8.26 3.78 -5.92
C LEU A 106 8.08 5.12 -6.65
N ALA A 107 8.33 5.17 -7.96
CA ALA A 107 8.05 6.34 -8.78
C ALA A 107 6.59 6.39 -9.22
N GLU A 108 6.03 5.27 -9.70
CA GLU A 108 4.69 5.22 -10.29
C GLU A 108 3.57 5.15 -9.25
N ARG A 109 3.76 4.36 -8.18
CA ARG A 109 2.80 4.13 -7.07
C ARG A 109 1.33 4.03 -7.51
N PRO A 110 0.96 3.11 -8.44
CA PRO A 110 -0.43 2.98 -8.88
C PRO A 110 -1.39 2.48 -7.78
N GLY A 111 -0.86 1.93 -6.68
CA GLY A 111 -1.63 1.40 -5.56
C GLY A 111 -1.27 1.97 -4.19
N ASN A 112 -1.96 1.48 -3.16
CA ASN A 112 -1.78 1.90 -1.76
C ASN A 112 -1.35 0.76 -0.82
N VAL A 113 -1.40 -0.50 -1.26
CA VAL A 113 -0.95 -1.67 -0.50
C VAL A 113 0.03 -2.47 -1.34
N VAL A 114 1.18 -2.83 -0.74
CA VAL A 114 2.22 -3.66 -1.36
C VAL A 114 2.26 -5.04 -0.72
N ILE A 115 2.15 -6.09 -1.53
CA ILE A 115 2.34 -7.48 -1.12
C ILE A 115 3.82 -7.83 -1.24
N ILE A 116 4.47 -8.24 -0.14
CA ILE A 116 5.91 -8.55 -0.11
C ILE A 116 6.13 -9.99 0.37
N SER A 117 6.15 -10.92 -0.60
CA SER A 117 6.35 -12.35 -0.32
C SER A 117 7.23 -13.03 -1.38
N GLY A 118 8.54 -13.05 -1.12
CA GLY A 118 9.54 -13.71 -1.96
C GLY A 118 10.92 -13.62 -1.33
N ASN A 119 11.76 -12.76 -1.89
CA ASN A 119 13.16 -12.62 -1.51
C ASN A 119 13.36 -12.10 -0.07
N ASN A 120 13.53 -13.01 0.89
CA ASN A 120 13.75 -12.68 2.30
C ASN A 120 15.06 -11.90 2.56
N ARG A 121 16.06 -11.97 1.67
CA ARG A 121 17.30 -11.20 1.82
C ARG A 121 17.07 -9.71 1.64
N ARG A 122 16.13 -9.33 0.77
CA ARG A 122 15.78 -7.93 0.46
C ARG A 122 14.48 -7.44 1.11
N LYS A 123 13.70 -8.33 1.72
CA LYS A 123 12.39 -7.99 2.32
C LYS A 123 12.42 -6.77 3.25
N THR A 124 13.41 -6.66 4.14
CA THR A 124 13.51 -5.51 5.05
C THR A 124 13.82 -4.20 4.33
N GLU A 125 14.62 -4.25 3.26
CA GLU A 125 14.89 -3.11 2.37
C GLU A 125 13.59 -2.64 1.70
N TYR A 126 12.83 -3.59 1.14
CA TYR A 126 11.55 -3.31 0.49
C TYR A 126 10.53 -2.69 1.44
N ILE A 127 10.33 -3.29 2.63
CA ILE A 127 9.41 -2.77 3.64
C ILE A 127 9.79 -1.35 4.04
N LYS A 128 11.08 -1.09 4.30
CA LYS A 128 11.57 0.24 4.65
C LYS A 128 11.30 1.26 3.54
N ALA A 129 11.57 0.91 2.29
CA ALA A 129 11.34 1.80 1.15
C ALA A 129 9.84 2.10 0.95
N CYS A 130 8.98 1.09 1.05
CA CYS A 130 7.54 1.24 0.95
C CYS A 130 6.98 2.11 2.08
N ALA A 131 7.46 1.91 3.32
CA ALA A 131 7.01 2.68 4.47
C ALA A 131 7.42 4.15 4.35
N ALA A 132 8.65 4.42 3.88
CA ALA A 132 9.10 5.77 3.58
C ALA A 132 8.27 6.44 2.47
N ALA A 133 7.72 5.65 1.53
CA ALA A 133 6.84 6.12 0.46
C ALA A 133 5.36 6.28 0.89
N GLY A 134 5.01 5.96 2.14
CA GLY A 134 3.64 6.04 2.65
C GLY A 134 2.71 4.92 2.14
N LEU A 135 3.28 3.81 1.68
CA LEU A 135 2.52 2.63 1.25
C LEU A 135 2.26 1.71 2.44
N HIS A 136 1.13 0.98 2.43
CA HIS A 136 0.88 -0.11 3.37
C HIS A 136 1.55 -1.40 2.87
N GLN A 137 1.95 -2.29 3.77
CA GLN A 137 2.61 -3.55 3.44
C GLN A 137 1.82 -4.74 3.99
N LEU A 138 1.77 -5.81 3.21
CA LEU A 138 1.23 -7.12 3.57
C LEU A 138 2.26 -8.23 3.32
#